data_AF-A0A650CYR5-F1
#
_entry.id   AF-A0A650CYR5-F1
#
_cell.length_a   1.000
_cell.length_b   1.000
_cell.length_c   1.000
_cell.angle_alpha   90.00
_cell.angle_beta   90.00
_cell.angle_gamma   90.00
#
_symmetry.space_group_name_H-M   'P 1'
#
loop_
_entity.id
_entity.type
_entity.pdbx_description
1 polymer ?
#
loop_
_entity_poly.entity_id
_entity_poly.type
_entity_poly.pdbx_seq_one_letter_code
_entity_poly.pdbx_strand_id
1 'polypeptide(L)'
;MLLSARSIASLLLLGGVVIFGVAGSFILGHLGHNFNECMDLINSIYFTVVTLSTVGYGDIVPITPIAKIFVVILIVFGMGAFLTALTSISGDLASKRILDLTNKLEKIEEEMS
;
A
#
# COMPACT_ATOMS: atom_id res chain seq x y z
N MET A 1 9.48 14.02 -15.23
CA MET A 1 9.54 13.64 -13.79
C MET A 1 9.09 12.19 -13.68
N LEU A 2 9.90 11.28 -13.13
CA LEU A 2 9.68 9.83 -13.23
C LEU A 2 8.38 9.34 -12.54
N LEU A 3 7.81 10.10 -11.62
CA LEU A 3 6.46 9.93 -11.09
C LEU A 3 5.83 11.31 -10.93
N SER A 4 4.51 11.41 -11.08
CA SER A 4 3.79 12.65 -10.78
C SER A 4 3.91 12.96 -9.28
N ALA A 5 3.89 14.24 -8.90
CA ALA A 5 3.97 14.63 -7.49
C ALA A 5 2.88 13.96 -6.63
N ARG A 6 1.73 13.67 -7.23
CA ARG A 6 0.61 12.95 -6.60
C ARG A 6 0.97 11.50 -6.28
N SER A 7 1.67 10.80 -7.18
CA SER A 7 2.13 9.42 -6.94
C SER A 7 3.21 9.33 -5.88
N ILE A 8 4.07 10.35 -5.77
CA ILE A 8 5.06 10.42 -4.69
C ILE A 8 4.35 10.61 -3.35
N ALA A 9 3.36 11.50 -3.27
CA ALA A 9 2.59 11.74 -2.06
C ALA A 9 1.78 10.50 -1.62
N SER A 10 1.16 9.79 -2.56
CA SER A 10 0.40 8.57 -2.27
C SER A 10 1.32 7.42 -1.79
N LEU A 11 2.51 7.29 -2.36
CA LEU A 11 3.52 6.33 -1.88
C LEU A 11 4.01 6.65 -0.48
N LEU A 12 4.27 7.93 -0.16
CA LEU A 12 4.66 8.34 1.19
C LEU A 12 3.55 8.07 2.21
N LEU A 13 2.29 8.36 1.83
CA LEU A 13 1.13 8.10 2.66
C LEU A 13 0.94 6.59 2.90
N LEU A 14 1.06 5.77 1.86
CA LEU A 14 1.03 4.32 1.99
C LEU A 14 2.18 3.81 2.87
N GLY A 15 3.40 4.31 2.68
CA GLY A 15 4.55 3.97 3.50
C GLY A 15 4.32 4.30 4.98
N GLY A 16 3.74 5.48 5.27
CA GLY A 16 3.37 5.87 6.63
C GLY A 16 2.33 4.95 7.26
N VAL A 17 1.29 4.56 6.51
CA VAL A 17 0.29 3.58 6.95
C VAL A 17 0.93 2.22 7.22
N VAL A 18 1.81 1.75 6.34
CA VAL A 18 2.50 0.47 6.53
C VAL A 18 3.35 0.50 7.79
N ILE A 19 4.12 1.56 8.00
CA ILE A 19 4.92 1.74 9.22
C ILE A 19 4.02 1.76 10.46
N PHE A 20 2.89 2.48 10.41
CA PHE A 20 1.91 2.51 11.49
C PHE A 20 1.31 1.13 11.78
N GLY A 21 0.95 0.38 10.75
CA GLY A 21 0.44 -0.99 10.85
C GLY A 21 1.44 -1.92 11.52
N VAL A 22 2.69 -1.92 11.02
CA VAL A 22 3.77 -2.78 11.53
C VAL A 22 4.14 -2.43 12.97
N ALA A 23 4.37 -1.15 13.25
CA ALA A 23 4.72 -0.71 14.59
C ALA A 23 3.59 -0.98 15.59
N GLY A 24 2.35 -0.68 15.20
CA GLY A 24 1.18 -0.91 16.05
C GLY A 24 0.95 -2.38 16.35
N SER A 25 0.99 -3.26 15.34
CA SER A 25 0.79 -4.70 15.55
C SER A 25 1.92 -5.33 16.37
N PHE A 26 3.16 -4.89 16.14
CA PHE A 26 4.32 -5.33 16.91
C PHE A 26 4.24 -4.92 18.38
N ILE A 27 3.96 -3.63 18.64
CA ILE A 27 3.85 -3.10 20.00
C ILE A 27 2.68 -3.74 20.74
N LEU A 28 1.50 -3.85 20.12
CA LEU A 28 0.33 -4.46 20.74
C LEU A 28 0.59 -5.92 21.11
N GLY A 29 1.23 -6.69 20.22
CA GLY A 29 1.60 -8.06 20.52
C GLY A 29 2.54 -8.18 21.72
N HIS A 30 3.54 -7.30 21.84
CA HIS A 30 4.49 -7.30 22.96
C HIS A 30 3.88 -6.77 24.28
N LEU A 31 2.84 -5.94 24.21
CA LEU A 31 2.10 -5.45 25.38
C LEU A 31 1.08 -6.47 25.92
N GLY A 32 1.00 -7.66 25.33
CA GLY A 32 0.04 -8.70 25.72
C GLY A 32 -1.36 -8.52 25.11
N HIS A 33 -1.53 -7.57 24.18
CA HIS A 33 -2.72 -7.49 23.33
C HIS A 33 -2.58 -8.49 22.19
N ASN A 34 -2.94 -9.73 22.50
CA ASN A 34 -2.61 -10.88 21.66
C ASN A 34 -3.37 -10.89 20.33
N PHE A 35 -2.63 -11.34 19.32
CA PHE A 35 -3.12 -11.98 18.11
C PHE A 35 -3.16 -13.49 18.37
N ASN A 36 -3.69 -14.28 17.45
CA ASN A 36 -3.63 -15.75 17.55
C ASN A 36 -2.19 -16.29 17.38
N GLU A 37 -1.32 -15.49 16.76
CA GLU A 37 0.10 -15.81 16.56
C GLU A 37 1.00 -14.80 17.28
N CYS A 38 2.26 -15.20 17.53
CA CYS A 38 3.26 -14.31 18.12
C CYS A 38 3.65 -13.21 17.13
N MET A 39 3.55 -11.94 17.55
CA MET A 39 3.84 -10.80 16.70
C MET A 39 5.29 -10.36 16.80
N ASP A 40 6.18 -11.09 16.10
CA ASP A 40 7.51 -10.59 15.80
C ASP A 40 7.50 -9.57 14.63
N LEU A 41 8.67 -9.05 14.26
CA LEU A 41 8.77 -8.04 13.19
C LEU A 41 8.28 -8.60 11.85
N ILE A 42 8.57 -9.87 11.54
CA ILE A 42 8.23 -10.49 10.27
C ILE A 42 6.72 -10.69 10.19
N ASN A 43 6.10 -11.24 11.24
CA ASN A 43 4.66 -11.44 11.33
C ASN A 43 3.90 -10.11 11.32
N SER A 44 4.48 -9.05 11.90
CA SER A 44 3.90 -7.69 11.85
C SER A 44 3.90 -7.09 10.45
N ILE A 45 5.01 -7.24 9.71
CA ILE A 45 5.11 -6.85 8.29
C ILE A 45 4.13 -7.65 7.46
N TYR A 46 4.14 -8.98 7.61
CA TYR A 46 3.27 -9.89 6.89
C TYR A 46 1.80 -9.58 7.12
N PHE A 47 1.36 -9.51 8.38
CA PHE A 47 -0.02 -9.18 8.75
C PHE A 47 -0.46 -7.84 8.13
N THR A 48 0.37 -6.81 8.25
CA THR A 48 0.07 -5.49 7.71
C THR A 48 -0.08 -5.52 6.19
N VAL A 49 0.86 -6.13 5.47
CA VAL A 49 0.81 -6.21 4.01
C VAL A 49 -0.37 -7.05 3.54
N VAL A 50 -0.61 -8.22 4.11
CA VAL A 50 -1.73 -9.11 3.75
C VAL A 50 -3.09 -8.45 4.01
N THR A 51 -3.19 -7.68 5.10
CA THR A 51 -4.42 -6.94 5.44
C THR A 51 -4.66 -5.78 4.47
N LEU A 52 -3.65 -4.94 4.21
CA LEU A 52 -3.78 -3.75 3.37
C LEU A 52 -3.92 -4.09 1.87
N SER A 53 -3.28 -5.17 1.43
CA SER A 53 -3.41 -5.69 0.05
C SER A 53 -4.73 -6.43 -0.21
N THR A 54 -5.60 -6.52 0.80
CA THR A 54 -6.90 -7.21 0.76
C THR A 54 -6.84 -8.71 0.47
N VAL A 55 -5.65 -9.31 0.54
CA VAL A 55 -5.46 -10.76 0.40
C VAL A 55 -6.12 -11.50 1.55
N GLY A 56 -5.86 -11.06 2.79
CA GLY A 56 -6.61 -11.50 3.98
C GLY A 56 -6.62 -13.01 4.22
N TYR A 57 -5.46 -13.68 4.24
CA TYR A 57 -5.37 -15.13 4.46
C TYR A 57 -6.05 -15.63 5.74
N GLY A 58 -6.12 -14.79 6.78
CA GLY A 58 -6.81 -15.10 8.04
C GLY A 58 -6.04 -16.04 8.97
N ASP A 59 -4.77 -16.29 8.66
CA ASP A 59 -3.81 -17.04 9.48
C ASP A 59 -3.31 -16.23 10.68
N ILE A 60 -3.20 -14.91 10.57
CA ILE A 60 -2.97 -13.99 11.70
C ILE A 60 -4.18 -13.07 11.88
N VAL A 61 -4.79 -13.10 13.06
CA VAL A 61 -6.00 -12.33 13.40
C VAL A 61 -5.94 -11.73 14.81
N PRO A 62 -6.51 -10.53 15.01
CA PRO A 62 -6.59 -9.89 16.33
C PRO A 62 -7.59 -10.62 17.25
N ILE A 63 -7.16 -11.01 18.45
CA ILE A 63 -8.03 -11.71 19.42
C ILE A 63 -8.64 -10.73 20.43
N THR A 64 -7.82 -9.82 20.96
CA THR A 64 -8.26 -8.87 21.98
C THR A 64 -9.09 -7.71 21.40
N PRO A 65 -10.03 -7.11 22.18
CA PRO A 65 -10.81 -5.96 21.72
C PRO A 65 -9.96 -4.78 21.26
N ILE A 66 -8.85 -4.52 21.96
CA ILE A 66 -7.92 -3.43 21.64
C ILE A 66 -7.22 -3.69 20.29
N ALA A 67 -6.73 -4.91 20.06
CA ALA A 67 -6.15 -5.30 18.77
C ALA A 67 -7.19 -5.21 17.64
N LYS A 68 -8.45 -5.59 17.88
CA LYS A 68 -9.53 -5.47 16.88
C LYS A 68 -9.79 -4.01 16.50
N ILE A 69 -9.89 -3.11 17.48
CA ILE A 69 -10.09 -1.67 17.23
C ILE A 69 -8.91 -1.10 16.43
N PHE A 70 -7.68 -1.45 16.80
CA PHE A 70 -6.49 -1.06 16.05
C PHE A 70 -6.56 -1.53 14.58
N VAL A 71 -6.93 -2.79 14.34
CA VAL A 71 -7.06 -3.32 12.98
C VAL A 71 -8.18 -2.62 12.20
N VAL A 72 -9.30 -2.28 12.82
CA VAL A 72 -10.36 -1.48 12.18
C VAL A 72 -9.82 -0.13 11.72
N ILE A 73 -9.08 0.57 12.57
CA ILE A 73 -8.44 1.85 12.23
C ILE A 73 -7.45 1.65 11.06
N LEU A 74 -6.60 0.63 11.15
CA LEU A 74 -5.63 0.29 10.10
C LEU A 74 -6.32 0.05 8.75
N ILE A 75 -7.44 -0.68 8.72
CA ILE A 75 -8.18 -0.95 7.48
C ILE A 75 -8.81 0.33 6.92
N VAL A 76 -9.49 1.13 7.75
CA VAL A 76 -10.18 2.35 7.29
C VAL A 76 -9.21 3.33 6.64
N PHE A 77 -8.08 3.62 7.29
CA PHE A 77 -7.09 4.56 6.75
C PHE A 77 -6.19 3.91 5.70
N GLY A 78 -5.84 2.64 5.89
CA GLY A 78 -4.88 1.97 5.04
C GLY A 78 -5.44 1.50 3.71
N MET A 79 -6.71 1.12 3.64
CA MET A 79 -7.36 0.81 2.37
C MET A 79 -7.38 2.03 1.45
N GLY A 80 -7.72 3.21 1.98
CA GLY A 80 -7.70 4.45 1.21
C GLY A 80 -6.29 4.79 0.72
N ALA A 81 -5.29 4.65 1.58
CA ALA A 81 -3.88 4.83 1.21
C ALA A 81 -3.43 3.87 0.10
N PHE A 82 -3.79 2.59 0.22
CA PHE A 82 -3.43 1.56 -0.76
C PHE A 82 -4.09 1.81 -2.12
N LEU A 83 -5.40 2.09 -2.15
CA LEU A 83 -6.13 2.33 -3.40
C LEU A 83 -5.64 3.60 -4.12
N THR A 84 -5.34 4.66 -3.38
CA THR A 84 -4.82 5.91 -3.97
C THR A 84 -3.44 5.72 -4.56
N ALA A 85 -2.54 5.00 -3.86
CA ALA A 85 -1.22 4.65 -4.38
C ALA A 85 -1.31 3.78 -5.64
N LEU A 86 -2.13 2.73 -5.61
CA LEU A 86 -2.34 1.84 -6.75
C LEU A 86 -2.84 2.62 -7.98
N THR A 87 -3.88 3.44 -7.80
CA THR A 87 -4.48 4.22 -8.88
C THR A 87 -3.51 5.24 -9.47
N SER A 88 -2.76 5.96 -8.62
CA SER A 88 -1.82 6.98 -9.09
C SER A 88 -0.65 6.38 -9.88
N ILE A 89 -0.12 5.25 -9.41
CA ILE A 89 0.98 4.55 -10.09
C ILE A 89 0.50 3.98 -11.43
N SER A 90 -0.67 3.34 -11.47
CA SER A 90 -1.26 2.83 -12.72
C SER A 90 -1.51 3.96 -13.72
N GLY A 91 -2.01 5.11 -13.26
CA GLY A 91 -2.24 6.29 -14.11
C GLY A 91 -0.96 6.88 -14.69
N ASP A 92 0.10 7.01 -13.87
CA ASP A 92 1.41 7.49 -14.35
C ASP A 92 2.01 6.54 -15.38
N LEU A 93 1.87 5.23 -15.18
CA LEU A 93 2.43 4.22 -16.09
C LEU A 93 1.69 4.18 -17.43
N ALA A 94 0.35 4.28 -17.40
CA ALA A 94 -0.47 4.39 -18.60
C ALA A 94 -0.14 5.67 -19.38
N SER A 95 0.01 6.80 -18.69
CA SER A 95 0.34 8.10 -19.31
C SER A 95 1.70 8.05 -20.01
N LYS A 96 2.72 7.45 -19.39
CA LYS A 96 4.03 7.25 -20.04
C LYS A 96 3.93 6.42 -21.31
N ARG A 97 3.16 5.33 -21.27
CA ARG A 97 2.99 4.45 -22.44
C ARG A 97 2.34 5.19 -23.60
N ILE A 98 1.35 6.04 -23.33
CA ILE A 98 0.68 6.85 -24.35
C ILE A 98 1.65 7.88 -24.94
N LEU A 99 2.41 8.59 -24.11
CA LEU A 99 3.39 9.58 -24.59
C LEU A 99 4.49 8.94 -25.45
N ASP A 100 5.00 7.77 -25.05
CA ASP A 100 5.99 7.02 -25.84
C ASP A 100 5.43 6.58 -27.21
N LEU A 101 4.14 6.30 -27.29
CA LEU A 101 3.47 5.97 -28.55
C LEU A 101 3.26 7.22 -29.41
N THR A 102 2.78 8.33 -28.83
CA THR A 102 2.60 9.59 -29.56
C THR A 102 3.93 10.10 -30.13
N ASN A 103 5.01 10.09 -29.34
CA ASN A 103 6.34 10.49 -29.80
C ASN A 103 6.88 9.59 -30.92
N LYS A 104 6.48 8.31 -30.97
CA LYS A 104 6.83 7.41 -32.08
C LYS A 104 6.03 7.70 -33.34
N LEU A 105 4.74 8.02 -33.19
CA LEU A 105 3.88 8.37 -34.32
C LEU A 105 4.35 9.68 -34.98
N GLU A 106 4.68 10.70 -34.19
CA GLU A 106 5.20 11.98 -34.68
C GLU A 106 6.49 11.80 -35.49
N LYS A 107 7.42 10.97 -35.01
CA LYS A 107 8.64 10.63 -35.76
C LYS A 107 8.36 9.92 -37.09
N ILE A 108 7.37 9.03 -37.12
CA ILE A 108 6.99 8.34 -38.36
C ILE A 108 6.35 9.32 -39.34
N GLU A 109 5.55 10.27 -38.86
CA GLU A 109 4.93 11.31 -39.70
C GLU A 109 5.99 12.25 -40.30
N GLU A 110 6.99 12.64 -39.51
CA GLU A 110 8.14 13.42 -39.99
C GLU A 110 8.97 12.67 -41.05
N GLU A 111 9.16 11.35 -40.91
CA GLU A 111 9.89 10.52 -41.89
C GLU A 111 9.11 10.31 -43.20
N MET A 112 7.79 10.44 -43.19
CA MET A 112 6.95 10.30 -44.38
C MET A 112 6.71 11.61 -45.14
N SER A 113 6.98 12.76 -44.53
CA SER A 113 6.86 14.10 -45.14
C SER A 113 8.12 14.50 -45.90
#